data_AF-A0A521RTX4-F1
#
_entry.id   AF-A0A521RTX4-F1
#
_cell.length_a   1.000
_cell.length_b   1.000
_cell.length_c   1.000
_cell.angle_alpha   90.00
_cell.angle_beta   90.00
_cell.angle_gamma   90.00
#
_symmetry.space_group_name_H-M   'P 1'
#
loop_
_entity.id
_entity.type
_entity.pdbx_description
1 polymer ?
#
loop_
_entity_poly.entity_id
_entity_poly.type
_entity_poly.pdbx_seq_one_letter_code
_entity_poly.pdbx_strand_id
1 'polypeptide(L)'
;KFQFITLAGIHSMWYNMFDLAHAYAREDMKAYVEKVQEPEFAARERGYTFVAHQQEVGTGYFDDMTTVIQGGVSSVTALTGSTEEDQFH
;
A
#
# COMPACT_ATOMS: atom_id res chain seq x y z
N LYS A 1 22.16 -1.26 27.12
CA LYS A 1 21.77 -2.68 26.90
C LYS A 1 20.85 -2.71 25.68
N PHE A 2 21.01 -3.69 24.77
CA PHE A 2 20.25 -3.79 23.53
C PHE A 2 19.57 -5.16 23.43
N GLN A 3 18.33 -5.20 22.96
CA GLN A 3 17.55 -6.42 22.73
C GLN A 3 16.84 -6.28 21.38
N PHE A 4 16.72 -7.39 20.66
CA PHE A 4 16.08 -7.44 19.34
C PHE A 4 15.56 -8.85 19.07
N ILE A 5 14.57 -8.96 18.18
CA ILE A 5 14.03 -10.25 17.71
C ILE A 5 14.64 -10.52 16.33
N THR A 6 15.50 -11.53 16.24
CA THR A 6 16.27 -11.84 15.02
C THR A 6 15.38 -12.14 13.81
N LEU A 7 14.27 -12.86 14.01
CA LEU A 7 13.46 -13.42 12.91
C LEU A 7 12.06 -12.82 12.79
N ALA A 8 11.78 -11.68 13.44
CA ALA A 8 10.44 -11.08 13.46
C ALA A 8 9.87 -10.83 12.05
N GLY A 9 10.68 -10.31 11.13
CA GLY A 9 10.27 -10.04 9.75
C GLY A 9 9.92 -11.32 8.97
N ILE A 10 10.73 -12.37 9.09
CA ILE A 10 10.53 -13.63 8.37
C ILE A 10 9.24 -14.32 8.84
N HIS A 11 9.05 -14.44 10.16
CA HIS A 11 7.84 -15.07 10.71
C HIS A 11 6.57 -14.29 10.31
N SER A 12 6.61 -12.96 10.38
CA SER A 12 5.46 -12.13 10.03
C SER A 12 5.13 -12.22 8.55
N MET A 13 6.13 -12.12 7.67
CA MET A 13 5.93 -12.17 6.22
C MET A 13 5.41 -13.53 5.76
N TRP A 14 6.06 -14.62 6.16
CA TRP A 14 5.71 -15.96 5.67
C TRP A 14 4.36 -16.45 6.21
N TYR A 15 4.06 -16.18 7.47
CA TYR A 15 2.78 -16.58 8.05
C TYR A 15 1.61 -15.86 7.36
N ASN A 16 1.68 -14.52 7.24
CA ASN A 16 0.60 -13.75 6.63
C ASN A 16 0.41 -14.11 5.15
N MET A 17 1.49 -14.35 4.40
CA MET A 17 1.39 -14.78 3.01
C MET A 17 0.81 -16.20 2.88
N PHE A 18 1.20 -17.13 3.76
CA PHE A 18 0.63 -18.48 3.77
C PHE A 18 -0.87 -18.45 4.10
N ASP A 19 -1.27 -17.71 5.14
CA ASP A 19 -2.66 -17.57 5.55
C ASP A 19 -3.51 -16.94 4.43
N LEU A 20 -3.00 -15.89 3.77
CA LEU A 20 -3.62 -15.31 2.59
C LEU A 20 -3.77 -16.32 1.46
N ALA A 21 -2.69 -16.99 1.04
CA ALA A 21 -2.73 -17.94 -0.07
C ALA A 21 -3.66 -19.13 0.21
N HIS A 22 -3.67 -19.63 1.45
CA HIS A 22 -4.53 -20.73 1.86
C HIS A 22 -6.01 -20.36 1.79
N ALA A 23 -6.38 -19.17 2.26
CA ALA A 23 -7.75 -18.68 2.19
C ALA A 23 -8.15 -18.30 0.76
N TYR A 24 -7.26 -17.64 0.01
CA TYR A 24 -7.51 -17.25 -1.38
C TYR A 24 -7.80 -18.47 -2.27
N ALA A 25 -7.10 -19.59 -2.06
CA ALA A 25 -7.38 -20.84 -2.77
C ALA A 25 -8.78 -21.44 -2.50
N ARG A 26 -9.50 -20.95 -1.48
CA ARG A 26 -10.82 -21.45 -1.05
C ARG A 26 -11.94 -20.41 -1.20
N GLU A 27 -11.61 -19.15 -1.03
CA GLU A 27 -12.57 -18.03 -0.93
C GLU A 27 -12.29 -16.91 -1.94
N ASP A 28 -11.25 -17.06 -2.77
CA ASP A 28 -10.87 -16.10 -3.81
C ASP A 28 -10.77 -14.66 -3.24
N MET A 29 -11.27 -13.66 -3.96
CA MET A 29 -11.20 -12.24 -3.59
C MET A 29 -11.74 -11.91 -2.19
N LYS A 30 -12.66 -12.70 -1.64
CA LYS A 30 -13.13 -12.50 -0.25
C LYS A 30 -11.97 -12.61 0.74
N ALA A 31 -11.06 -13.55 0.53
CA ALA A 31 -9.87 -13.69 1.37
C ALA A 31 -8.96 -12.45 1.30
N TYR A 32 -8.80 -11.86 0.11
CA TYR A 32 -7.99 -10.65 -0.05
C TYR A 32 -8.61 -9.45 0.67
N VAL A 33 -9.92 -9.24 0.49
CA VAL A 33 -10.65 -8.15 1.16
C VAL A 33 -10.57 -8.29 2.68
N GLU A 34 -10.88 -9.48 3.22
CA GLU A 34 -10.97 -9.70 4.67
C GLU A 34 -9.61 -9.77 5.37
N LYS A 35 -8.57 -10.31 4.72
CA LYS A 35 -7.26 -10.52 5.37
C LYS A 35 -6.24 -9.42 5.09
N VAL A 36 -6.40 -8.67 4.00
CA VAL A 36 -5.45 -7.63 3.59
C VAL A 36 -6.13 -6.27 3.60
N GLN A 37 -7.12 -6.07 2.73
CA GLN A 37 -7.61 -4.73 2.42
C GLN A 37 -8.34 -4.06 3.60
N GLU A 38 -9.32 -4.75 4.22
CA GLU A 38 -10.06 -4.23 5.37
C GLU A 38 -9.15 -3.99 6.60
N PRO A 39 -8.23 -4.91 6.96
CA PRO A 39 -7.24 -4.63 7.99
C PRO A 39 -6.34 -3.42 7.69
N GLU A 40 -5.94 -3.20 6.44
CA GLU A 40 -5.16 -2.04 6.02
C GLU A 40 -5.97 -0.74 6.16
N PHE A 41 -7.25 -0.74 5.75
CA PHE A 41 -8.17 0.39 5.96
C PHE A 41 -8.34 0.69 7.46
N ALA A 42 -8.60 -0.32 8.29
CA ALA A 42 -8.75 -0.15 9.73
C ALA A 42 -7.44 0.30 10.41
N ALA A 43 -6.28 -0.08 9.87
CA ALA A 43 -4.98 0.33 10.41
C ALA A 43 -4.67 1.81 10.16
N ARG A 44 -5.38 2.49 9.25
CA ARG A 44 -5.20 3.93 9.01
C ARG A 44 -5.39 4.79 10.24
N GLU A 45 -6.37 4.45 11.10
CA GLU A 45 -6.59 5.16 12.37
C GLU A 45 -5.37 5.11 13.30
N ARG A 46 -4.47 4.14 13.08
CA ARG A 46 -3.21 3.97 13.80
C ARG A 46 -1.99 4.51 13.05
N GLY A 47 -2.20 5.20 11.93
CA GLY A 47 -1.15 5.82 11.11
C GLY A 47 -0.59 4.93 9.99
N TYR A 48 -1.27 3.85 9.62
CA TYR A 48 -0.88 3.06 8.44
C TYR A 48 -1.28 3.77 7.13
N THR A 49 -0.34 3.90 6.19
CA THR A 49 -0.51 4.74 4.99
C THR A 49 -0.47 3.96 3.67
N PHE A 50 0.07 2.72 3.65
CA PHE A 50 0.27 1.93 2.43
C PHE A 50 -1.04 1.50 1.74
N VAL A 51 -2.20 1.69 2.38
CA VAL A 51 -3.51 1.56 1.75
C VAL A 51 -3.66 2.43 0.48
N ALA A 52 -2.96 3.57 0.44
CA ALA A 52 -2.73 4.40 -0.74
C ALA A 52 -1.30 4.11 -1.25
N HIS A 53 -1.17 3.01 -1.97
CA HIS A 53 0.14 2.45 -2.33
C HIS A 53 0.88 3.31 -3.36
N GLN A 54 0.20 4.03 -4.26
CA GLN A 54 0.85 4.96 -5.21
C GLN A 54 1.48 6.13 -4.46
N GLN A 55 0.75 6.72 -3.52
CA GLN A 55 1.29 7.79 -2.68
C GLN A 55 2.48 7.29 -1.85
N GLU A 56 2.37 6.11 -1.24
CA GLU A 56 3.40 5.55 -0.37
C GLU A 56 4.71 5.23 -1.11
N VAL A 57 4.65 4.81 -2.38
CA VAL A 57 5.84 4.60 -3.22
C VAL A 57 6.38 5.88 -3.87
N GLY A 58 5.77 7.03 -3.56
CA GLY A 58 6.27 8.35 -3.94
C GLY A 58 5.78 8.86 -5.29
N THR A 59 4.69 8.34 -5.85
CA THR A 59 4.18 8.81 -7.15
C THR A 59 3.96 10.33 -7.17
N GLY A 60 3.41 10.91 -6.11
CA GLY A 60 3.24 12.36 -6.00
C GLY A 60 4.56 13.16 -5.99
N TYR A 61 5.60 12.60 -5.38
CA TYR A 61 6.93 13.23 -5.39
C TYR A 61 7.52 13.29 -6.80
N PHE A 62 7.33 12.25 -7.61
CA PHE A 62 7.78 12.24 -9.00
C PHE A 62 6.92 13.11 -9.92
N ASP A 63 5.63 13.26 -9.63
CA ASP A 63 4.74 14.21 -10.32
C ASP A 63 5.15 15.66 -10.08
N ASP A 64 5.46 16.03 -8.83
CA ASP A 64 5.95 17.36 -8.47
C ASP A 64 7.29 17.66 -9.16
N MET A 65 8.21 16.70 -9.15
CA MET A 65 9.49 16.82 -9.83
C MET A 65 9.31 17.01 -11.35
N THR A 66 8.38 16.28 -11.96
CA THR A 66 8.07 16.41 -13.39
C THR A 66 7.50 17.80 -13.71
N THR A 67 6.59 18.29 -12.87
CA THR A 67 6.00 19.64 -12.95
C THR A 67 7.09 20.73 -12.88
N VAL A 68 8.03 20.61 -11.95
CA VAL A 68 9.16 21.54 -11.82
C VAL A 68 10.07 21.50 -13.06
N ILE A 69 10.44 20.30 -13.54
CA ILE A 69 11.30 20.13 -14.72
C ILE A 69 10.67 20.74 -15.98
N GLN A 70 9.36 20.61 -16.14
CA GLN A 70 8.63 21.12 -17.29
C GLN A 70 8.29 22.62 -17.19
N GLY A 71 8.67 23.28 -16.09
CA GLY A 71 8.47 24.71 -15.90
C GLY A 71 7.00 25.12 -15.68
N GLY A 72 6.16 24.21 -15.20
CA GLY A 72 4.72 24.46 -15.02
C GLY A 72 3.89 23.17 -15.03
N VAL A 73 2.62 23.29 -15.41
CA VAL A 73 1.65 22.18 -15.42
C VAL A 73 2.06 21.10 -16.42
N SER A 74 2.41 19.92 -15.91
CA SER A 74 2.65 18.74 -16.74
C SER A 74 1.32 18.11 -17.17
N SER A 75 1.23 17.66 -18.42
CA SER A 75 0.05 16.93 -18.93
C SER A 75 0.16 15.40 -18.78
N VAL A 76 1.18 14.91 -18.06
CA VAL A 76 1.51 13.47 -17.93
C VAL A 76 1.80 13.06 -16.48
N THR A 77 1.18 13.71 -15.50
CA THR A 77 1.24 13.28 -14.09
C THR A 77 0.51 11.94 -13.89
N ALA A 78 0.96 11.14 -12.93
CA ALA A 78 0.48 9.79 -12.70
C ALA A 78 -0.63 9.68 -11.63
N LEU A 79 -0.68 10.60 -10.66
CA LEU A 79 -1.73 10.58 -9.62
C LEU A 79 -3.09 11.10 -10.11
N THR A 80 -3.09 12.15 -10.92
CA THR A 80 -4.32 12.79 -11.42
C THR A 80 -5.09 11.84 -12.34
N GLY A 81 -6.31 11.46 -11.93
CA GLY A 81 -7.16 10.50 -12.63
C GLY A 81 -6.81 9.03 -12.36
N SER A 82 -6.01 8.76 -11.33
CA SER A 82 -5.73 7.38 -10.90
C SER A 82 -6.91 6.78 -10.11
N THR A 83 -7.06 5.46 -10.14
CA THR A 83 -8.06 4.78 -9.31
C THR A 83 -7.83 4.97 -7.82
N GLU A 84 -6.59 5.28 -7.41
CA GLU A 84 -6.27 5.59 -6.02
C GLU A 84 -6.90 6.92 -5.59
N GLU A 85 -6.80 7.97 -6.41
CA GLU A 85 -7.46 9.27 -6.17
C GLU A 85 -8.99 9.12 -6.07
N ASP A 86 -9.58 8.27 -6.90
CA ASP A 86 -11.04 8.11 -6.98
C ASP A 86 -11.65 7.17 -5.93
N GLN A 87 -10.89 6.21 -5.41
CA GLN A 87 -11.45 5.09 -4.64
C GLN A 87 -10.86 4.94 -3.23
N PHE A 88 -9.77 5.65 -2.91
CA PHE A 88 -9.07 5.52 -1.64
C PHE A 88 -9.05 6.87 -0.89
N HIS A 89 -10.14 7.17 -0.18
CA HIS A 89 -10.26 8.28 0.79
C HIS A 89 -10.10 7.77 2.22
#